data_AF-A0A6P1RBA4-F1
#
_entry.id   AF-A0A6P1RBA4-F1
#
_cell.length_a   1.000
_cell.length_b   1.000
_cell.length_c   1.000
_cell.angle_alpha   90.00
_cell.angle_beta   90.00
_cell.angle_gamma   90.00
#
_symmetry.space_group_name_H-M   'P 1'
#
loop_
_entity.id
_entity.type
_entity.pdbx_description
1 polymer ?
#
loop_
_entity_poly.entity_id
_entity_poly.type
_entity_poly.pdbx_seq_one_letter_code
_entity_poly.pdbx_strand_id
1 'polypeptide(L)' 'MIRAPLLLPAVSASGRVADAGSINVTLSTGIKRAVGFGRLSGTSGSGTWRGALCTGTWTAERI' A
#
# COMPACT_ATOMS: atom_id res chain seq x y z
N MET A 1 4.20 22.63 29.77
CA MET A 1 3.35 21.65 29.08
C MET A 1 4.11 21.16 27.83
N ILE A 2 4.77 20.01 27.90
CA ILE A 2 5.51 19.43 26.77
C ILE A 2 4.51 18.59 25.97
N ARG A 3 4.22 18.94 24.71
CA ARG A 3 3.41 18.10 23.82
C ARG A 3 4.27 16.91 23.38
N ALA A 4 4.04 15.73 23.94
CA ALA A 4 4.55 14.50 23.37
C ALA A 4 3.98 14.34 21.94
N PRO A 5 4.78 13.95 20.93
CA PRO A 5 4.24 13.62 19.63
C PRO A 5 3.26 12.47 19.83
N LEU A 6 2.03 12.65 19.36
CA LEU A 6 1.04 11.58 19.30
C LEU A 6 1.68 10.43 18.54
N LEU A 7 1.88 9.28 19.20
CA LEU A 7 2.31 8.03 18.58
C LEU A 7 1.19 7.55 17.65
N LEU A 8 1.03 8.22 16.51
CA LEU A 8 0.15 7.74 15.46
C LEU A 8 0.67 6.37 15.04
N PRO A 9 -0.19 5.35 14.98
CA PRO A 9 0.25 4.01 14.67
C PRO A 9 0.84 4.01 13.25
N ALA A 10 2.13 3.68 13.15
CA ALA A 10 2.81 3.60 11.87
C ALA A 10 2.16 2.49 11.01
N VAL A 11 2.08 2.74 9.71
CA VAL A 11 1.68 1.72 8.73
C VAL A 11 2.96 1.07 8.21
N SER A 12 3.06 -0.24 8.37
CA SER A 12 4.12 -1.04 7.75
C SER A 12 3.67 -1.49 6.37
N ALA A 13 4.58 -1.42 5.41
CA ALA A 13 4.38 -1.91 4.05
C ALA A 13 5.45 -2.95 3.73
N SER A 14 5.04 -4.07 3.13
CA SER A 14 5.96 -5.13 2.68
C SER A 14 5.38 -5.81 1.44
N GLY A 15 6.24 -6.29 0.54
CA GLY A 15 5.76 -6.89 -0.71
C GLY A 15 6.84 -7.14 -1.73
N ARG A 16 6.40 -7.45 -2.95
CA ARG A 16 7.27 -7.71 -4.12
C ARG A 16 6.74 -6.99 -5.35
N VAL A 17 7.67 -6.52 -6.16
CA VAL A 17 7.46 -6.22 -7.59
C VAL A 17 8.15 -7.33 -8.38
N ALA A 18 7.40 -8.07 -9.19
CA ALA A 18 7.96 -9.11 -10.07
C ALA A 18 8.53 -8.51 -11.36
N ASP A 19 9.29 -9.30 -12.12
CA ASP A 19 10.01 -8.82 -13.32
C ASP A 19 9.06 -8.28 -14.41
N ALA A 20 7.82 -8.77 -14.46
CA ALA A 20 6.79 -8.24 -15.33
C ALA A 20 6.07 -7.00 -14.73
N GLY A 21 6.51 -6.44 -13.62
CA GLY A 21 5.88 -5.30 -12.95
C GLY A 21 4.65 -5.65 -12.12
N SER A 22 4.30 -6.93 -11.97
CA SER A 22 3.21 -7.35 -11.07
C SER A 22 3.56 -7.02 -9.61
N ILE A 23 2.65 -6.33 -8.93
CA ILE A 23 2.79 -5.91 -7.53
C ILE A 23 1.90 -6.77 -6.63
N ASN A 24 2.47 -7.18 -5.50
CA ASN A 24 1.73 -7.65 -4.33
C ASN A 24 2.32 -7.03 -3.07
N VAL A 25 1.53 -6.21 -2.37
CA VAL A 25 1.95 -5.47 -1.16
C VAL A 25 0.94 -5.70 -0.05
N THR A 26 1.42 -6.00 1.15
CA THR A 26 0.63 -5.97 2.38
C THR A 26 0.91 -4.67 3.14
N LEU A 27 -0.17 -3.98 3.53
CA LEU A 27 -0.17 -2.89 4.49
C LEU A 27 -0.72 -3.38 5.83
N SER A 28 -0.06 -3.03 6.93
CA SER A 28 -0.51 -3.41 8.27
C SER A 28 -0.32 -2.31 9.30
N THR A 29 -1.26 -2.20 10.23
CA THR A 29 -1.16 -1.33 11.42
C THR A 29 -1.90 -1.98 12.60
N GLY A 30 -1.15 -2.45 13.59
CA GLY A 30 -1.71 -3.31 14.65
C GLY A 30 -2.43 -4.54 14.06
N ILE A 31 -3.71 -4.71 14.40
CA ILE A 31 -4.56 -5.79 13.87
C ILE A 31 -5.14 -5.52 12.47
N LYS A 32 -5.02 -4.29 11.95
CA LYS A 32 -5.59 -3.93 10.64
C LYS A 32 -4.66 -4.38 9.53
N ARG A 33 -5.23 -4.96 8.47
CA ARG A 33 -4.50 -5.42 7.29
C ARG A 33 -5.24 -5.06 6.00
N ALA A 34 -4.49 -4.65 4.99
CA ALA A 34 -4.95 -4.53 3.62
C ALA A 34 -3.90 -5.10 2.66
N VAL A 35 -4.34 -5.60 1.52
CA VAL A 35 -3.47 -6.12 0.47
C VAL A 35 -3.72 -5.36 -0.82
N GLY A 36 -2.65 -4.91 -1.44
CA GLY A 36 -2.63 -4.24 -2.74
C GLY A 36 -2.08 -5.15 -3.80
N PHE A 37 -2.79 -5.20 -4.92
CA PHE A 37 -2.37 -5.89 -6.13
C PHE A 37 -2.44 -4.94 -7.30
N GLY A 38 -1.61 -5.15 -8.31
CA GLY A 38 -1.68 -4.41 -9.56
C GLY A 38 -0.45 -4.63 -10.41
N ARG A 39 -0.19 -3.70 -11.32
CA ARG A 39 0.92 -3.80 -12.26
C ARG A 39 1.52 -2.43 -12.55
N LEU A 40 2.85 -2.35 -12.54
CA LEU A 40 3.60 -1.25 -13.14
C LEU A 40 3.96 -1.62 -14.58
N SER A 41 3.87 -0.66 -15.48
CA SER A 41 4.23 -0.80 -16.88
C SER A 41 4.78 0.52 -17.41
N GLY A 42 6.03 0.53 -17.87
CA GLY A 42 6.65 1.73 -18.41
C GLY A 42 6.70 2.85 -17.38
N THR A 43 5.96 3.93 -17.62
CA THR A 43 5.90 5.14 -16.78
C THR A 43 4.69 5.19 -15.86
N SER A 44 3.82 4.18 -15.86
CA SER A 44 2.58 4.21 -15.07
C SER A 44 2.25 2.86 -14.44
N GLY A 45 1.20 2.82 -13.64
CA GLY A 45 0.66 1.60 -13.10
C GLY A 45 -0.69 1.80 -12.45
N SER A 46 -1.37 0.70 -12.17
CA SER A 46 -2.64 0.72 -11.44
C SER A 46 -2.93 -0.60 -10.77
N GLY A 47 -3.91 -0.59 -9.88
CA GLY A 47 -4.35 -1.78 -9.20
C GLY A 47 -5.45 -1.53 -8.18
N THR A 48 -5.60 -2.47 -7.25
CA THR A 48 -6.68 -2.50 -6.26
C THR A 48 -6.13 -2.78 -4.88
N TRP A 49 -6.64 -2.05 -3.88
CA TRP A 49 -6.52 -2.37 -2.47
C TRP A 49 -7.74 -3.17 -2.02
N ARG A 50 -7.50 -4.18 -1.19
CA ARG A 50 -8.54 -4.95 -0.50
C ARG A 50 -8.18 -5.05 0.98
N GLY A 51 -9.05 -4.53 1.83
CA GLY A 51 -9.07 -4.77 3.28
C GLY A 51 -10.41 -5.37 3.70
N ALA A 52 -10.64 -5.51 5.00
CA ALA A 52 -11.81 -6.22 5.55
C ALA A 52 -13.14 -5.90 4.84
N LEU A 53 -13.63 -4.66 4.93
CA LEU A 53 -14.87 -4.21 4.29
C LEU A 53 -14.64 -3.12 3.23
N CYS A 54 -13.38 -2.79 2.95
CA CYS A 54 -13.02 -1.69 2.07
C CYS A 54 -12.27 -2.22 0.85
N THR A 55 -12.68 -1.75 -0.33
CA THR A 55 -11.91 -1.90 -1.57
C THR A 55 -11.69 -0.53 -2.18
N GLY A 56 -10.64 -0.39 -2.97
CA GLY A 56 -10.35 0.85 -3.68
C GLY A 56 -9.31 0.61 -4.76
N THR A 57 -9.13 1.58 -5.66
CA THR A 57 -8.13 1.51 -6.72
C THR A 57 -6.94 2.41 -6.40
N TRP A 58 -5.80 2.10 -6.97
CA TRP A 58 -4.63 2.99 -6.97
C TRP A 58 -4.11 3.17 -8.38
N THR A 59 -3.44 4.30 -8.58
CA THR A 59 -2.69 4.64 -9.79
C THR A 59 -1.27 5.05 -9.40
N ALA A 60 -0.35 4.90 -10.33
CA ALA A 60 1.03 5.32 -10.19
C ALA A 60 1.49 5.97 -11.50
N GLU A 61 2.39 6.95 -11.35
CA GLU A 61 3.04 7.63 -12.46
C GLU A 61 4.51 7.88 -12.07
N ARG A 62 5.40 7.83 -13.07
CA ARG A 62 6.81 8.23 -12.92
C ARG A 62 6.87 9.75 -12.85
N ILE A 63 7.51 10.25 -11.79
CA ILE A 63 7.86 11.68 -11.63
C ILE A 63 9.09 11.98 -12.50
#